data_AF-A0A6M0AJ45-F1
#
_entry.id   AF-A0A6M0AJ45-F1
#
_cell.length_a   1.000
_cell.length_b   1.000
_cell.length_c   1.000
_cell.angle_alpha   90.00
_cell.angle_beta   90.00
_cell.angle_gamma   90.00
#
_symmetry.space_group_name_H-M   'P 1'
#
loop_
_entity.id
_entity.type
_entity.pdbx_description
1 polymer ?
#
loop_
_entity_poly.entity_id
_entity_poly.type
_entity_poly.pdbx_seq_one_letter_code
_entity_poly.pdbx_strand_id
1 'polypeptide(L)'
;PTFNFGFVLFSQLVYDSHILPHSGSSNLRLRYHLGVRIPEPESAKIRVGNEWRFWQQSKAMAFDDSFEHEILHQGKKSRVVLVIDVWHPSLSEEDIKILSHPVFATYGKL
;
A
#
# COMPACT_ATOMS: atom_id res chain seq x y z
N PRO A 1 20.01 3.92 -0.30
CA PRO A 1 19.15 4.28 -1.46
C PRO A 1 17.86 4.94 -0.96
N THR A 2 17.65 6.20 -1.32
CA THR A 2 16.42 6.93 -0.99
C THR A 2 15.26 6.38 -1.83
N PHE A 3 14.19 6.00 -1.17
CA PHE A 3 12.95 5.52 -1.79
C PHE A 3 12.11 6.73 -2.22
N ASN A 4 12.29 7.19 -3.45
CA ASN A 4 11.74 8.50 -3.89
C ASN A 4 10.22 8.48 -4.03
N PHE A 5 9.60 7.34 -4.35
CA PHE A 5 8.17 7.30 -4.66
C PHE A 5 7.45 6.02 -4.19
N GLY A 6 8.13 5.14 -3.47
CA GLY A 6 7.54 3.91 -2.95
C GLY A 6 8.59 3.01 -2.31
N PHE A 7 8.14 1.95 -1.62
CA PHE A 7 9.01 1.05 -0.88
C PHE A 7 8.57 -0.42 -1.00
N VAL A 8 9.40 -1.32 -0.49
CA VAL A 8 9.06 -2.72 -0.27
C VAL A 8 9.29 -3.05 1.21
N LEU A 9 8.24 -3.43 1.92
CA LEU A 9 8.33 -3.75 3.35
C LEU A 9 7.30 -4.79 3.79
N PHE A 10 7.58 -5.48 4.89
CA PHE A 10 6.56 -6.24 5.61
C PHE A 10 5.78 -5.31 6.53
N SER A 11 4.46 -5.31 6.40
CA SER A 11 3.55 -4.57 7.27
C SER A 11 2.75 -5.55 8.12
N GLN A 12 3.02 -5.54 9.42
CA GLN A 12 2.17 -6.20 10.41
C GLN A 12 1.14 -5.19 10.92
N LEU A 13 -0.13 -5.59 10.90
CA LEU A 13 -1.18 -4.85 11.59
C LEU A 13 -1.66 -5.70 12.76
N VAL A 14 -1.61 -5.13 13.97
CA VAL A 14 -2.12 -5.79 15.17
C VAL A 14 -3.65 -5.86 15.14
N TYR A 15 -4.22 -6.74 15.96
CA TYR A 15 -5.66 -6.86 16.08
C TYR A 15 -6.26 -5.59 16.70
N ASP A 16 -7.58 -5.41 16.55
CA ASP A 16 -8.33 -4.26 17.05
C ASP A 16 -7.72 -2.89 16.67
N SER A 17 -7.38 -2.74 15.40
CA SER A 17 -6.72 -1.54 14.86
C SER A 17 -7.60 -0.83 13.83
N HIS A 18 -7.56 0.50 13.88
CA HIS A 18 -8.20 1.37 12.89
C HIS A 18 -7.16 2.36 12.36
N ILE A 19 -6.82 2.22 11.09
CA ILE A 19 -6.05 3.25 10.39
C ILE A 19 -7.07 4.16 9.74
N LEU A 20 -7.12 5.40 10.23
CA LEU A 20 -8.05 6.43 9.77
C LEU A 20 -7.93 6.67 8.25
N PRO A 21 -8.99 7.21 7.62
CA PRO A 21 -8.93 7.58 6.21
C PRO A 21 -7.75 8.51 5.91
N HIS A 22 -6.94 8.14 4.90
CA HIS A 22 -5.79 8.92 4.45
C HIS A 22 -5.48 8.63 2.98
N SER A 23 -4.63 9.45 2.38
CA SER A 23 -4.11 9.26 1.03
C SER A 23 -2.60 9.16 1.06
N GLY A 24 -2.06 8.38 0.13
CA GLY A 24 -0.65 8.34 -0.20
C GLY A 24 -0.17 9.67 -0.78
N SER A 25 1.14 9.89 -0.69
CA SER A 25 1.79 11.13 -1.09
C SER A 25 1.77 11.45 -2.59
N SER A 26 1.44 10.48 -3.46
CA SER A 26 1.51 10.65 -4.91
C SER A 26 0.73 9.56 -5.66
N ASN A 27 0.19 9.90 -6.83
CA ASN A 27 -0.42 8.97 -7.80
C ASN A 27 0.61 8.36 -8.77
N LEU A 28 1.91 8.57 -8.55
CA LEU A 28 2.97 8.01 -9.39
C LEU A 28 3.22 6.51 -9.15
N ARG A 29 2.51 5.89 -8.20
CA ARG A 29 2.66 4.47 -7.88
C ARG A 29 1.32 3.73 -7.82
N LEU A 30 1.40 2.43 -8.02
CA LEU A 30 0.39 1.48 -7.54
C LEU A 30 0.97 0.69 -6.37
N ARG A 31 0.15 0.44 -5.35
CA ARG A 31 0.51 -0.33 -4.16
C ARG A 31 -0.08 -1.73 -4.23
N TYR A 32 0.77 -2.71 -4.04
CA TYR A 32 0.40 -4.11 -3.93
C TYR A 32 0.52 -4.56 -2.48
N HIS A 33 -0.53 -5.23 -1.99
CA HIS A 33 -0.49 -5.98 -0.73
C HIS A 33 -0.60 -7.47 -1.03
N LEU A 34 0.50 -8.21 -0.84
CA LEU A 34 0.50 -9.67 -0.85
C LEU A 34 0.22 -10.19 0.57
N GLY A 35 -0.84 -10.99 0.74
CA GLY A 35 -1.15 -11.60 2.03
C GLY A 35 -0.11 -12.65 2.44
N VAL A 36 0.73 -12.34 3.43
CA VAL A 36 1.79 -13.25 3.91
C VAL A 36 1.28 -14.12 5.05
N ARG A 37 0.53 -13.53 5.99
CA ARG A 37 -0.12 -14.25 7.09
C ARG A 37 -1.47 -13.61 7.39
N ILE A 38 -2.55 -14.23 6.93
CA ILE A 38 -3.92 -13.73 7.07
C ILE A 38 -4.77 -14.77 7.82
N PRO A 39 -4.70 -14.81 9.17
CA PRO A 39 -5.32 -15.87 9.97
C PRO A 39 -6.85 -15.75 10.07
N GLU A 40 -7.38 -14.55 9.89
CA GLU A 40 -8.81 -14.24 10.01
C GLU A 40 -9.21 -13.32 8.84
N PRO A 41 -9.33 -13.84 7.59
CA PRO A 41 -9.49 -13.04 6.38
C PRO A 41 -10.66 -12.06 6.39
N GLU A 42 -11.76 -12.42 7.04
CA GLU A 42 -12.99 -11.59 7.13
C GLU A 42 -12.92 -10.52 8.23
N SER A 43 -11.87 -10.55 9.06
CA SER A 43 -11.75 -9.66 10.20
C SER A 43 -10.96 -8.38 9.92
N ALA A 44 -10.30 -8.29 8.77
CA ALA A 44 -9.52 -7.14 8.37
C ALA A 44 -9.84 -6.75 6.93
N LYS A 45 -10.24 -5.49 6.75
CA LYS A 45 -10.63 -4.95 5.45
C LYS A 45 -10.00 -3.58 5.21
N ILE A 46 -9.81 -3.26 3.94
CA ILE A 46 -9.42 -1.94 3.46
C ILE A 46 -10.55 -1.38 2.60
N ARG A 47 -10.88 -0.11 2.79
CA ARG A 47 -11.66 0.68 1.84
C ARG A 47 -10.69 1.44 0.96
N VAL A 48 -10.90 1.42 -0.35
CA VAL A 48 -10.21 2.32 -1.29
C VAL A 48 -11.28 3.04 -2.11
N GLY A 49 -11.35 4.36 -1.98
CA GLY A 49 -12.50 5.13 -2.45
C GLY A 49 -13.78 4.62 -1.78
N ASN A 50 -14.68 4.01 -2.57
CA ASN A 50 -15.97 3.51 -2.11
C ASN A 50 -16.04 1.98 -1.97
N GLU A 51 -14.95 1.26 -2.25
CA GLU A 51 -14.94 -0.21 -2.28
C GLU A 51 -14.22 -0.80 -1.08
N TRP A 52 -14.91 -1.68 -0.34
CA TRP A 52 -14.29 -2.50 0.71
C TRP A 52 -13.79 -3.83 0.16
N ARG A 53 -12.55 -4.18 0.52
CA ARG A 53 -11.89 -5.43 0.11
C ARG A 53 -11.20 -6.07 1.31
N PHE A 54 -11.10 -7.39 1.29
CA PHE A 54 -10.43 -8.18 2.31
C PHE A 54 -9.10 -8.73 1.79
N TRP A 55 -8.12 -8.88 2.68
CA TRP A 55 -6.89 -9.59 2.33
C TRP A 55 -7.13 -11.10 2.32
N GLN A 56 -6.43 -11.80 1.45
CA GLN A 56 -6.45 -13.25 1.37
C GLN A 56 -5.03 -13.80 1.46
N GLN A 57 -4.87 -14.95 2.12
CA GLN A 57 -3.59 -15.64 2.25
C GLN A 57 -3.01 -15.95 0.86
N SER A 58 -1.74 -15.60 0.65
CA SER A 58 -0.99 -15.86 -0.57
C SER A 58 -1.59 -15.25 -1.84
N LYS A 59 -2.44 -14.22 -1.72
CA LYS A 59 -2.99 -13.46 -2.84
C LYS A 59 -2.54 -12.01 -2.77
N ALA A 60 -2.24 -11.44 -3.93
CA ALA A 60 -1.93 -10.02 -4.07
C ALA A 60 -3.21 -9.25 -4.43
N MET A 61 -3.35 -8.08 -3.84
CA MET A 61 -4.32 -7.06 -4.24
C MET A 61 -3.56 -5.81 -4.61
N ALA A 62 -3.90 -5.20 -5.74
CA ALA A 62 -3.39 -3.92 -6.17
C ALA A 62 -4.43 -2.83 -5.93
N PHE A 63 -3.97 -1.65 -5.54
CA PHE A 63 -4.78 -0.44 -5.47
C PHE A 63 -3.89 0.79 -5.62
N ASP A 64 -4.47 1.90 -6.03
CA ASP A 64 -3.80 3.19 -6.03
C ASP A 64 -3.98 3.82 -4.64
N ASP A 65 -2.90 3.95 -3.88
CA ASP A 65 -2.96 4.49 -2.52
C ASP A 65 -3.12 6.02 -2.51
N SER A 66 -3.04 6.72 -3.64
CA SER A 66 -3.35 8.16 -3.72
C SER A 66 -4.83 8.46 -3.49
N PHE A 67 -5.71 7.50 -3.79
CA PHE A 67 -7.11 7.56 -3.39
C PHE A 67 -7.23 7.42 -1.87
N GLU A 68 -8.22 8.09 -1.29
CA GLU A 68 -8.52 7.93 0.14
C GLU A 68 -8.75 6.46 0.45
N HIS A 69 -8.05 5.96 1.45
CA HIS A 69 -8.18 4.60 1.93
C HIS A 69 -8.14 4.51 3.45
N GLU A 70 -8.83 3.50 3.96
CA GLU A 70 -9.08 3.30 5.38
C GLU A 70 -8.98 1.82 5.71
N ILE A 71 -8.43 1.48 6.87
CA ILE A 71 -8.25 0.08 7.27
C ILE A 71 -8.91 -0.18 8.61
N LEU A 72 -9.73 -1.22 8.66
CA LEU A 72 -10.34 -1.74 9.88
C LEU A 72 -9.84 -3.17 10.12
N HIS A 73 -9.38 -3.46 11.32
CA HIS A 73 -9.00 -4.79 11.77
C HIS A 73 -9.72 -5.10 13.09
N GLN A 74 -10.77 -5.92 13.03
CA GLN A 74 -11.64 -6.29 14.16
C GLN A 74 -11.46 -7.75 14.61
N GLY A 75 -10.45 -8.45 14.07
CA GLY A 75 -10.04 -9.79 14.49
C GLY A 75 -9.31 -9.83 15.83
N LYS A 76 -8.74 -10.99 16.15
CA LYS A 76 -8.00 -11.28 17.39
C LYS A 76 -6.54 -11.64 17.16
N LYS A 77 -6.13 -11.86 15.90
CA LYS A 77 -4.77 -12.21 15.50
C LYS A 77 -4.22 -11.20 14.50
N SER A 78 -2.96 -10.81 14.66
CA SER A 78 -2.32 -9.87 13.74
C SER A 78 -2.19 -10.44 12.32
N ARG A 79 -2.53 -9.64 11.32
CA ARG A 79 -2.24 -9.93 9.91
C ARG A 79 -0.86 -9.39 9.50
N VAL A 80 -0.24 -10.03 8.52
CA VAL A 80 0.99 -9.58 7.88
C VAL A 80 0.81 -9.57 6.37
N VAL A 81 1.18 -8.46 5.74
CA VAL A 81 1.25 -8.32 4.28
C VAL A 81 2.66 -7.90 3.85
N LEU A 82 3.06 -8.29 2.65
CA LEU A 82 4.19 -7.67 1.96
C LEU A 82 3.63 -6.52 1.12
N VAL A 83 4.08 -5.31 1.41
CA VAL A 83 3.77 -4.09 0.65
C VAL A 83 4.83 -3.93 -0.42
N ILE A 84 4.39 -3.74 -1.66
CA ILE A 84 5.25 -3.52 -2.82
C ILE A 84 4.67 -2.34 -3.59
N ASP A 85 5.41 -1.24 -3.67
CA ASP A 85 5.07 -0.12 -4.54
C ASP A 85 5.77 -0.29 -5.89
N VAL A 86 5.03 -0.08 -6.96
CA VAL A 86 5.54 -0.07 -8.34
C VAL A 86 5.13 1.22 -9.03
N TRP A 87 5.89 1.65 -10.02
CA TRP A 87 5.53 2.80 -10.84
C TRP A 87 4.14 2.63 -11.47
N HIS A 88 3.38 3.71 -11.53
CA HIS A 88 2.10 3.72 -12.22
C HIS A 88 2.33 3.38 -13.71
N PRO A 89 1.56 2.45 -14.30
CA PRO A 89 1.84 1.92 -15.65
C PRO A 89 1.67 2.95 -16.77
N SER A 90 1.07 4.11 -16.50
CA SER A 90 0.98 5.20 -17.47
C SER A 90 2.23 6.05 -17.58
N LEU A 91 3.21 5.89 -16.68
CA LEU A 91 4.47 6.62 -16.74
C LEU A 91 5.33 6.04 -17.85
N SER A 92 5.88 6.92 -18.69
CA SER A 92 6.85 6.52 -19.70
C SER A 92 8.20 6.17 -19.06
N GLU A 93 9.07 5.49 -19.80
CA GLU A 93 10.44 5.24 -19.36
C GLU A 93 11.21 6.55 -19.10
N GLU A 94 10.94 7.59 -19.87
CA GLU A 94 11.56 8.91 -19.67
C GLU A 94 11.05 9.58 -18.39
N ASP A 95 9.75 9.49 -18.09
CA ASP A 95 9.19 9.97 -16.82
C ASP A 95 9.85 9.26 -15.63
N ILE A 96 9.94 7.93 -15.68
CA ILE A 96 10.58 7.12 -14.63
C ILE A 96 12.04 7.51 -14.46
N LYS A 97 12.77 7.74 -15.56
CA LYS A 97 14.18 8.16 -15.53
C LYS A 97 14.35 9.53 -14.87
N ILE A 98 13.52 10.50 -15.23
CA ILE A 98 13.53 11.84 -14.63
C ILE A 98 13.20 11.75 -13.13
N LEU A 99 12.14 11.03 -12.76
CA LEU A 99 11.68 10.89 -11.37
C LEU A 99 12.67 10.08 -10.51
N SER A 100 13.47 9.21 -11.13
CA SER A 100 14.55 8.48 -10.44
C SER A 100 15.79 9.34 -10.15
N HIS A 101 15.84 10.58 -10.65
CA HIS A 101 16.96 11.48 -10.39
C HIS A 101 17.09 11.81 -8.88
N PRO A 102 18.32 11.86 -8.31
CA PRO A 102 18.54 12.11 -6.88
C PRO A 102 17.96 13.43 -6.34
N VAL A 103 17.69 14.40 -7.21
CA VAL A 103 16.99 15.64 -6.80
C VAL A 103 15.61 15.35 -6.20
N PHE A 104 14.97 14.26 -6.62
CA PHE A 104 13.68 13.82 -6.11
C PHE A 104 13.81 12.89 -4.89
N ALA A 105 15.02 12.72 -4.32
CA ALA A 105 15.30 11.78 -3.23
C ALA A 105 14.48 11.96 -1.95
N THR A 106 14.02 13.18 -1.74
CA THR A 106 13.30 13.62 -0.55
C THR A 106 11.83 13.92 -0.83
N TYR A 107 11.40 13.87 -2.09
CA TYR A 107 10.00 14.06 -2.46
C TYR A 107 9.21 12.81 -2.11
N GLY A 108 7.92 12.96 -1.80
CA GLY A 108 7.03 11.82 -1.53
C GLY A 108 7.21 11.12 -0.17
N LYS A 109 8.19 11.51 0.64
CA LYS A 109 8.32 11.09 2.05
C LYS A 109 7.43 11.98 2.93
N LEU A 110 6.39 11.39 3.51
CA LEU A 110 5.76 11.89 4.73
C LEU A 110 6.29 11.05 5.89
#